data_AF-A0A915M646-F1
#
_entry.id   AF-A0A915M646-F1
#
_cell.length_a   1.000
_cell.length_b   1.000
_cell.length_c   1.000
_cell.angle_alpha   90.00
_cell.angle_beta   90.00
_cell.angle_gamma   90.00
#
_symmetry.space_group_name_H-M   'P 1'
#
loop_
_entity.id
_entity.type
_entity.pdbx_description
1 polymer ?
#
loop_
_entity_poly.entity_id
_entity_poly.type
_entity_poly.pdbx_seq_one_letter_code
_entity_poly.pdbx_strand_id
1 'polypeptide(L)'
;MLSAYDPEAVTIICIDPPGYGTSRPPDRKQEINRCKKDAGYCIKLMETLELTPFAVLGWSEGGRTAIHVGGQGKTLVSHIILLSTSTQVDFRGDMAFKGEEIKKFLIDSL
;
A
#
# COMPACT_ATOMS: atom_id res chain seq x y z
N MET A 1 7.01 12.63 9.09
CA MET A 1 7.47 11.98 7.85
C MET A 1 7.13 12.85 6.64
N LEU A 2 5.87 13.20 6.39
CA LEU A 2 5.50 14.06 5.25
C LEU A 2 6.09 15.47 5.34
N SER A 3 6.21 16.02 6.55
CA SER A 3 6.85 17.33 6.81
C SER A 3 8.35 17.38 6.55
N ALA A 4 9.00 16.24 6.24
CA ALA A 4 10.42 16.19 5.91
C ALA A 4 10.69 16.43 4.43
N TYR A 5 9.64 16.48 3.59
CA TYR A 5 9.76 16.77 2.17
C TYR A 5 9.70 18.28 1.92
N ASP A 6 10.51 18.72 0.97
CA ASP A 6 10.47 20.09 0.47
C ASP A 6 9.18 20.29 -0.37
N PRO A 7 8.26 21.18 0.06
CA PRO A 7 7.00 21.41 -0.65
C PRO A 7 7.19 22.04 -2.04
N GLU A 8 8.34 22.67 -2.31
CA GLU A 8 8.67 23.20 -3.65
C GLU A 8 9.11 22.09 -4.61
N ALA A 9 9.60 20.96 -4.07
CA ALA A 9 10.15 19.86 -4.87
C ALA A 9 9.10 18.78 -5.20
N VAL A 10 8.12 18.56 -4.32
CA VAL A 10 7.13 17.48 -4.50
C VAL A 10 5.73 17.87 -4.05
N THR A 11 4.74 17.50 -4.86
CA THR A 11 3.33 17.48 -4.45
C THR A 11 2.98 16.10 -3.94
N ILE A 12 2.59 15.99 -2.67
CA ILE A 12 2.21 14.71 -2.05
C ILE A 12 0.69 14.61 -1.95
N ILE A 13 0.12 13.56 -2.56
CA ILE A 13 -1.29 13.22 -2.45
C ILE A 13 -1.42 11.94 -1.61
N CYS A 14 -2.17 12.03 -0.51
CA CYS A 14 -2.55 10.88 0.30
C CYS A 14 -4.01 10.53 0.01
N ILE A 15 -4.28 9.24 -0.22
CA ILE A 15 -5.62 8.73 -0.52
C ILE A 15 -6.08 7.82 0.61
N ASP A 16 -7.34 8.02 1.02
CA ASP A 16 -8.13 7.01 1.73
C ASP A 16 -8.91 6.19 0.69
N PRO A 17 -8.56 4.92 0.41
CA PRO A 17 -9.35 4.09 -0.49
C PRO A 17 -10.76 3.87 0.08
N PRO A 18 -11.75 3.46 -0.74
CA PRO A 18 -13.12 3.26 -0.28
C PRO A 18 -13.20 2.38 0.99
N GLY A 19 -13.80 2.93 2.04
CA GLY A 19 -13.92 2.30 3.36
C GLY A 19 -12.77 2.58 4.34
N TYR A 20 -11.73 3.33 3.98
CA TYR A 20 -10.73 3.86 4.93
C TYR A 20 -10.99 5.32 5.27
N GLY A 21 -10.44 5.74 6.43
CA GLY A 21 -10.43 7.13 6.89
C GLY A 21 -11.76 7.85 6.65
N THR A 22 -11.71 8.95 5.91
CA THR A 22 -12.89 9.77 5.58
C THR A 22 -13.62 9.36 4.31
N SER A 23 -13.09 8.38 3.54
CA SER A 23 -13.74 7.82 2.35
C SER A 23 -14.85 6.82 2.72
N ARG A 24 -15.81 7.30 3.50
CA ARG A 24 -16.97 6.58 4.01
C ARG A 24 -18.23 7.45 3.86
N PRO A 25 -19.34 6.92 3.33
CA PRO A 25 -19.57 5.53 2.86
C PRO A 25 -18.80 5.18 1.57
N PRO A 26 -18.65 3.88 1.21
CA PRO A 26 -19.16 2.68 1.88
C PRO A 26 -18.24 2.18 3.01
N ASP A 27 -18.73 1.25 3.84
CA ASP A 27 -17.87 0.52 4.77
C ASP A 27 -16.89 -0.42 4.04
N ARG A 28 -15.73 -0.63 4.68
CA ARG A 28 -14.66 -1.44 4.09
C ARG A 28 -15.07 -2.90 3.96
N LYS A 29 -14.99 -3.42 2.73
CA LYS A 29 -15.14 -4.85 2.44
C LYS A 29 -13.78 -5.51 2.35
N GLN A 30 -13.55 -6.51 3.20
CA GLN A 30 -12.34 -7.32 3.18
C GLN A 30 -12.47 -8.42 2.13
N GLU A 31 -11.55 -8.44 1.16
CA GLU A 31 -11.58 -9.40 0.05
C GLU A 31 -10.19 -9.67 -0.52
N ILE A 32 -10.04 -10.77 -1.25
CA ILE A 32 -8.74 -11.24 -1.75
C ILE A 32 -8.11 -10.20 -2.71
N ASN A 33 -8.90 -9.64 -3.62
CA ASN A 33 -8.43 -8.73 -4.66
C ASN A 33 -8.47 -7.24 -4.26
N ARG A 34 -8.60 -6.97 -2.96
CA ARG A 34 -8.82 -5.63 -2.42
C ARG A 34 -7.73 -4.62 -2.85
N CYS A 35 -6.45 -4.98 -2.69
CA CYS A 35 -5.33 -4.11 -3.08
C CYS A 35 -5.32 -3.83 -4.60
N LYS A 36 -5.72 -4.82 -5.41
CA LYS A 36 -5.83 -4.68 -6.87
C LYS A 36 -6.96 -3.70 -7.24
N LYS A 37 -8.08 -3.71 -6.51
CA LYS A 37 -9.18 -2.76 -6.72
C LYS A 37 -8.81 -1.36 -6.25
N ASP A 38 -8.20 -1.22 -5.09
CA ASP A 38 -7.74 0.07 -4.55
C ASP A 38 -6.79 0.77 -5.53
N ALA A 39 -5.93 0.01 -6.22
CA ALA A 39 -5.02 0.57 -7.22
C ALA A 39 -5.74 1.34 -8.33
N GLY A 40 -6.91 0.87 -8.77
CA GLY A 40 -7.72 1.57 -9.76
C GLY A 40 -8.21 2.94 -9.26
N TYR A 41 -8.57 3.04 -7.96
CA TYR A 41 -8.94 4.31 -7.35
C TYR A 41 -7.75 5.26 -7.25
N CYS A 42 -6.56 4.76 -6.90
CA CYS A 42 -5.35 5.58 -6.86
C CYS A 42 -5.01 6.17 -8.24
N ILE A 43 -5.02 5.34 -9.29
CA ILE A 43 -4.75 5.80 -10.66
C ILE A 43 -5.80 6.82 -11.08
N LYS A 44 -7.09 6.50 -10.86
CA LYS A 44 -8.18 7.38 -11.27
C LYS A 44 -8.14 8.72 -10.53
N LEU A 45 -7.75 8.75 -9.26
CA LEU A 45 -7.55 9.97 -8.51
C LEU A 45 -6.48 10.86 -9.18
N MET A 46 -5.31 10.31 -9.47
CA MET A 46 -4.23 11.08 -10.09
C MET A 46 -4.59 11.57 -11.49
N GLU A 47 -5.29 10.75 -12.30
CA GLU A 47 -5.85 11.19 -13.58
C GLU A 47 -6.86 12.33 -13.42
N THR A 48 -7.77 12.22 -12.43
CA THR A 48 -8.81 13.23 -12.18
C THR A 48 -8.22 14.56 -11.70
N LEU A 49 -7.11 14.51 -10.97
CA LEU A 49 -6.36 15.69 -10.54
C LEU A 49 -5.40 16.21 -11.62
N GLU A 50 -5.32 15.55 -12.78
CA GLU A 50 -4.38 15.87 -13.87
C GLU A 50 -2.90 15.81 -13.44
N LEU A 51 -2.59 14.94 -12.46
CA LEU A 51 -1.25 14.74 -11.89
C LEU A 51 -0.63 13.43 -12.42
N THR A 52 -0.49 13.33 -13.74
CA THR A 52 0.19 12.18 -14.39
C THR A 52 1.32 12.67 -15.32
N PRO A 53 2.44 11.93 -15.43
CA PRO A 53 2.79 10.72 -14.69
C PRO A 53 3.17 11.03 -13.23
N PHE A 54 3.09 10.03 -12.35
CA PHE A 54 3.40 10.17 -10.92
C PHE A 54 4.25 9.02 -10.38
N ALA A 55 4.90 9.24 -9.24
CA ALA A 55 5.52 8.17 -8.46
C ALA A 55 4.53 7.69 -7.38
N VAL A 56 4.45 6.37 -7.17
CA VAL A 56 3.61 5.79 -6.12
C VAL A 56 4.47 5.27 -4.98
N LEU A 57 4.15 5.68 -3.75
CA LEU A 57 4.75 5.16 -2.53
C LEU A 57 3.72 4.33 -1.77
N GLY A 58 4.07 3.08 -1.46
CA GLY A 58 3.25 2.19 -0.66
C GLY A 58 3.94 1.79 0.64
N TRP A 59 3.26 2.00 1.76
CA TRP A 59 3.71 1.57 3.08
C TRP A 59 2.88 0.41 3.60
N SER A 60 3.54 -0.62 4.15
CA SER A 60 2.88 -1.80 4.73
C SER A 60 1.94 -2.46 3.70
N GLU A 61 0.66 -2.62 4.03
CA GLU A 61 -0.38 -3.10 3.12
C GLU A 61 -0.49 -2.23 1.86
N GLY A 62 -0.30 -0.91 1.98
CA GLY A 62 -0.28 0.03 0.85
C GLY A 62 0.81 -0.29 -0.17
N GLY A 63 1.86 -1.01 0.21
CA GLY A 63 2.86 -1.53 -0.71
C GLY A 63 2.31 -2.53 -1.72
N ARG A 64 1.41 -3.43 -1.29
CA ARG A 64 0.75 -4.38 -2.20
C ARG A 64 -0.17 -3.64 -3.18
N THR A 65 -0.83 -2.57 -2.73
CA THR A 65 -1.59 -1.67 -3.59
C THR A 65 -0.69 -0.95 -4.58
N ALA A 66 0.45 -0.40 -4.14
CA ALA A 66 1.40 0.32 -5.00
C ALA A 66 1.98 -0.56 -6.13
N ILE A 67 2.25 -1.84 -5.87
CA ILE A 67 2.63 -2.81 -6.91
C ILE A 67 1.54 -2.91 -7.98
N HIS A 68 0.27 -3.03 -7.56
CA HIS A 68 -0.85 -3.04 -8.50
C HIS A 68 -1.04 -1.71 -9.22
N VAL A 69 -0.78 -0.56 -8.57
CA VAL A 69 -0.82 0.77 -9.20
C VAL A 69 0.20 0.84 -10.33
N GLY A 70 1.45 0.46 -10.09
CA GLY A 70 2.46 0.45 -11.15
C GLY A 70 2.13 -0.52 -12.28
N GLY A 71 1.66 -1.72 -11.95
CA GLY A 71 1.28 -2.72 -12.96
C GLY A 71 0.07 -2.32 -13.82
N GLN A 72 -0.93 -1.64 -13.23
CA GLN A 72 -2.14 -1.20 -13.95
C GLN A 72 -1.95 0.14 -14.65
N GLY A 73 -1.18 1.04 -14.04
CA GLY A 73 -0.97 2.42 -14.51
C GLY A 73 -0.04 2.52 -15.71
N LYS A 74 0.77 1.51 -16.02
CA LYS A 74 1.68 1.48 -17.19
C LYS A 74 2.49 2.79 -17.31
N THR A 75 2.23 3.60 -18.34
CA THR A 75 2.91 4.87 -18.61
C THR A 75 2.52 6.01 -17.66
N LEU A 76 1.48 5.84 -16.84
CA LEU A 76 1.02 6.82 -15.86
C LEU A 76 1.88 6.82 -14.59
N VAL A 77 2.63 5.75 -14.33
CA VAL A 77 3.43 5.58 -13.10
C VAL A 77 4.90 5.54 -13.48
N SER A 78 5.66 6.53 -13.02
CA SER A 78 7.09 6.65 -13.33
C SER A 78 7.94 5.76 -12.43
N HIS A 79 7.59 5.66 -11.14
CA HIS A 79 8.37 4.94 -10.13
C HIS A 79 7.46 4.32 -9.07
N ILE A 80 7.92 3.22 -8.47
CA ILE A 80 7.27 2.56 -7.34
C ILE A 80 8.25 2.55 -6.17
N ILE A 81 7.84 3.07 -5.02
CA ILE A 81 8.59 3.06 -3.76
C ILE A 81 7.83 2.18 -2.76
N LEU A 82 8.50 1.17 -2.21
CA LEU A 82 7.89 0.21 -1.28
C LEU A 82 8.58 0.29 0.08
N LEU A 83 7.81 0.56 1.13
CA LEU A 83 8.29 0.68 2.50
C LEU A 83 7.64 -0.36 3.41
N SER A 84 8.45 -1.23 4.02
CA SER A 84 7.97 -2.27 4.94
C SER A 84 6.87 -3.15 4.34
N THR A 85 6.98 -3.44 3.05
CA THR A 85 5.97 -4.17 2.28
C THR A 85 6.25 -5.67 2.29
N SER A 86 5.23 -6.48 2.57
CA SER A 86 5.27 -7.92 2.34
C SER A 86 4.42 -8.29 1.12
N THR A 87 4.95 -9.10 0.22
CA THR A 87 4.20 -9.66 -0.92
C THR A 87 3.42 -10.92 -0.57
N GLN A 88 3.80 -11.59 0.52
CA GLN A 88 3.18 -12.81 1.01
C GLN A 88 3.12 -12.78 2.54
N VAL A 89 2.11 -13.45 3.10
CA VAL A 89 2.06 -13.78 4.52
C VAL A 89 2.36 -15.27 4.60
N ASP A 90 3.44 -15.61 5.29
CA ASP A 90 3.73 -16.99 5.66
C ASP A 90 3.40 -17.21 7.14
N PHE A 91 3.55 -18.45 7.60
CA PHE A 91 3.25 -18.83 8.99
C PHE A 91 3.97 -17.94 10.02
N ARG A 92 5.21 -17.52 9.76
CA ARG A 92 5.96 -16.66 10.69
C ARG A 92 5.30 -15.28 10.82
N GLY A 93 4.83 -14.74 9.69
CA GLY A 93 4.07 -13.49 9.67
C GLY A 93 2.75 -13.61 10.42
N ASP A 94 1.97 -14.66 10.19
CA ASP A 94 0.71 -14.92 10.89
C ASP A 94 0.91 -15.03 12.41
N MET A 95 1.94 -15.75 12.85
CA MET A 95 2.26 -15.91 14.27
C MET A 95 2.71 -14.60 14.93
N ALA A 96 3.49 -13.78 14.21
CA ALA A 96 3.86 -12.45 14.69
C ALA A 96 2.61 -11.56 14.89
N PHE A 97 1.62 -11.62 13.99
CA PHE A 97 0.36 -10.86 14.15
C PHE A 97 -0.52 -11.39 15.28
N LYS A 98 -0.44 -12.68 15.61
CA LYS A 98 -1.11 -13.29 16.76
C LYS A 98 -0.44 -12.96 18.11
N GLY A 99 0.73 -12.34 18.07
CA GLY A 99 1.49 -11.97 19.28
C GLY A 99 2.21 -13.16 19.92
N GLU A 100 2.50 -14.22 19.16
CA GLU A 100 3.20 -15.39 19.66
C GLU A 100 4.73 -15.20 19.58
N GLU A 101 5.48 -15.55 20.64
CA GLU A 101 6.94 -15.42 20.66
C GLU A 101 7.61 -16.40 19.69
N ILE A 102 8.32 -15.86 18.69
CA ILE A 102 9.10 -16.62 17.68
C ILE A 102 10.22 -17.48 18.32
N LYS A 103 10.60 -17.20 19.58
CA LYS A 103 11.72 -17.86 20.26
C LYS A 103 11.55 -19.37 20.48
N LYS A 104 10.32 -19.89 20.50
CA LYS A 104 10.09 -21.31 20.83
C LYS A 104 10.58 -22.28 19.76
N PHE A 105 10.66 -21.87 18.49
CA PHE A 105 10.92 -22.81 17.39
C PHE A 105 12.40 -23.02 17.05
N LEU A 106 13.27 -22.05 17.35
CA LEU A 106 14.72 -22.17 17.05
C LEU A 106 15.45 -23.14 17.97
N ILE A 107 14.87 -23.49 19.11
CA ILE A 107 15.44 -24.46 20.06
C ILE A 107 14.94 -25.88 19.78
N ASP A 108 13.73 -26.04 19.21
CA ASP A 108 13.12 -27.34 18.94
C ASP A 108 13.44 -27.90 17.54
N SER A 109 14.31 -27.23 16.77
CA SER A 109 14.72 -27.66 15.41
C SER A 109 16.25 -27.82 15.23
N LEU A 110 16.98 -27.88 16.35
CA LEU A 110 18.37 -28.35 16.46
C LEU A 110 18.42 -29.60 17.34
#